data_AF-A0A522AYX5-F1
#
_entry.id   AF-A0A522AYX5-F1
#
_cell.length_a   1.000
_cell.length_b   1.000
_cell.length_c   1.000
_cell.angle_alpha   90.00
_cell.angle_beta   90.00
_cell.angle_gamma   90.00
#
_symmetry.space_group_name_H-M   'P 1'
#
loop_
_entity.id
_entity.type
_entity.pdbx_description
1 polymer ?
#
loop_
_entity_poly.entity_id
_entity_poly.type
_entity_poly.pdbx_seq_one_letter_code
_entity_poly.pdbx_strand_id
1 'polypeptide(L)'
;MVTAVTEAGVLEAAFAAGAVDYLTKPINRVELFARIRSAVKLKREMDRRKAREQELEQALREVKVLQGLLPICSHCKKIRNDQNQWQPVESYIKAHSAADFSHGICPECLDKHYSK
;
A
#
# COMPACT_ATOMS: atom_id res chain seq x y z
N MET A 1 -17.03 -5.99 -27.91
CA MET A 1 -16.83 -5.96 -29.38
C MET A 1 -18.15 -6.33 -30.04
N VAL A 2 -18.56 -5.60 -31.09
CA VAL A 2 -19.79 -5.92 -31.84
C VAL A 2 -19.40 -6.32 -33.26
N THR A 3 -19.90 -7.45 -33.74
CA THR A 3 -19.46 -8.02 -35.02
C THR A 3 -20.60 -8.73 -35.75
N ALA A 4 -20.47 -8.85 -37.06
CA ALA A 4 -21.39 -9.64 -37.88
C ALA A 4 -20.95 -11.12 -37.99
N VAL A 5 -19.77 -11.46 -37.50
CA VAL A 5 -19.22 -12.82 -37.56
C VAL A 5 -19.82 -13.67 -36.44
N THR A 6 -20.35 -14.83 -36.79
CA THR A 6 -21.03 -15.75 -35.86
C THR A 6 -20.25 -17.05 -35.61
N GLU A 7 -19.11 -17.23 -36.27
CA GLU A 7 -18.27 -18.43 -36.15
C GLU A 7 -17.62 -18.56 -34.77
N ALA A 8 -17.77 -19.73 -34.15
CA ALA A 8 -17.28 -19.99 -32.80
C ALA A 8 -15.75 -19.83 -32.64
N GLY A 9 -14.96 -20.22 -33.65
CA GLY A 9 -13.50 -20.07 -33.62
C GLY A 9 -13.05 -18.60 -33.56
N VAL A 10 -13.84 -17.69 -34.12
CA VAL A 10 -13.56 -16.25 -34.08
C VAL A 10 -13.90 -15.67 -32.69
N LEU A 11 -14.93 -16.19 -32.02
CA LEU A 11 -15.22 -15.81 -30.63
C LEU A 11 -14.06 -16.19 -29.69
N GLU A 12 -13.56 -17.42 -29.81
CA GLU A 12 -12.49 -17.93 -28.96
C GLU A 12 -11.21 -17.10 -29.13
N ALA A 13 -10.82 -16.83 -30.38
CA ALA A 13 -9.69 -15.96 -30.67
C ALA A 13 -9.87 -14.53 -30.12
N ALA A 14 -11.08 -13.97 -30.19
CA ALA A 14 -11.37 -12.64 -29.67
C ALA A 14 -11.21 -12.58 -28.14
N PHE A 15 -11.72 -13.57 -27.41
CA PHE A 15 -11.55 -13.64 -25.96
C PHE A 15 -10.08 -13.88 -25.57
N ALA A 16 -9.36 -14.74 -26.29
CA ALA A 16 -7.93 -14.94 -26.09
C ALA A 16 -7.11 -13.66 -26.30
N ALA A 17 -7.55 -12.78 -27.20
CA ALA A 17 -6.94 -11.46 -27.43
C ALA A 17 -7.34 -10.40 -26.38
N GLY A 18 -8.10 -10.76 -25.34
CA GLY A 18 -8.50 -9.86 -24.26
C GLY A 18 -9.80 -9.10 -24.50
N ALA A 19 -10.63 -9.52 -25.46
CA ALA A 19 -11.96 -8.95 -25.60
C ALA A 19 -12.78 -9.24 -24.33
N VAL A 20 -13.32 -8.18 -23.72
CA VAL A 20 -14.17 -8.30 -22.52
C VAL A 20 -15.54 -8.88 -22.86
N ASP A 21 -16.03 -8.62 -24.08
CA ASP A 21 -17.38 -8.99 -24.46
C ASP A 21 -17.52 -9.14 -25.98
N TYR A 22 -18.44 -10.01 -26.43
CA TYR A 22 -18.69 -10.31 -27.84
C TYR A 22 -20.19 -10.33 -28.15
N LEU A 23 -20.65 -9.44 -29.04
CA LEU A 23 -22.05 -9.34 -29.47
C LEU A 23 -22.16 -9.49 -30.98
N THR A 24 -23.06 -10.36 -31.43
CA THR A 24 -23.34 -10.59 -32.85
C THR A 24 -24.41 -9.63 -33.38
N LYS A 25 -24.38 -9.37 -34.68
CA LYS A 25 -25.45 -8.69 -35.41
C LYS A 25 -26.39 -9.75 -36.02
N PRO A 26 -27.71 -9.47 -36.11
CA PRO A 26 -28.39 -8.27 -35.61
C PRO A 26 -28.43 -8.26 -34.08
N ILE A 27 -28.24 -7.07 -33.48
CA ILE A 27 -28.07 -6.95 -32.03
C ILE A 27 -29.36 -7.28 -31.31
N ASN A 28 -29.29 -8.23 -30.37
CA ASN A 28 -30.36 -8.45 -29.42
C ASN A 28 -30.35 -7.36 -28.34
N ARG A 29 -31.40 -6.55 -28.31
CA ARG A 29 -31.51 -5.41 -27.37
C ARG A 29 -31.51 -5.87 -25.91
N VAL A 30 -32.19 -6.96 -25.58
CA VAL A 30 -32.29 -7.46 -24.20
C VAL A 30 -30.91 -7.87 -23.69
N GLU A 31 -30.20 -8.64 -24.50
CA GLU A 31 -28.84 -9.09 -24.20
C GLU A 31 -27.87 -7.91 -24.05
N LEU A 32 -27.85 -6.99 -25.02
CA LEU A 32 -27.00 -5.80 -24.96
C LEU A 32 -27.23 -5.00 -23.67
N PHE A 33 -28.48 -4.70 -23.34
CA PHE A 33 -28.79 -3.91 -22.15
C PHE A 33 -28.43 -4.65 -20.86
N ALA A 34 -28.64 -5.97 -20.80
CA ALA A 34 -28.23 -6.77 -19.64
C ALA A 34 -26.71 -6.72 -19.46
N ARG A 35 -25.93 -6.87 -20.54
CA ARG A 35 -24.46 -6.81 -20.49
C ARG A 35 -23.95 -5.42 -20.10
N ILE A 36 -24.50 -4.35 -20.68
CA ILE A 36 -24.14 -2.96 -20.31
C ILE A 36 -24.41 -2.71 -18.82
N ARG A 37 -25.59 -3.09 -18.32
CA ARG A 37 -25.92 -2.88 -16.89
C ARG A 37 -24.94 -3.61 -15.98
N SER A 38 -24.60 -4.85 -16.30
CA SER A 38 -23.62 -5.64 -15.54
C SER A 38 -22.24 -5.01 -15.58
N ALA A 39 -21.76 -4.59 -16.75
CA ALA A 39 -20.45 -3.94 -16.90
C ALA A 39 -20.37 -2.61 -16.13
N VAL A 40 -21.40 -1.77 -16.20
CA VAL A 40 -21.47 -0.51 -15.45
C VAL A 40 -21.49 -0.77 -13.94
N LYS A 41 -22.27 -1.76 -13.48
CA LYS A 41 -22.30 -2.15 -12.06
C LYS A 41 -20.93 -2.62 -11.59
N LEU A 42 -20.27 -3.48 -12.35
CA LEU A 42 -18.94 -4.00 -12.01
C LEU A 42 -17.91 -2.87 -11.92
N LYS A 43 -17.88 -1.95 -12.90
CA LYS A 43 -16.97 -0.80 -12.90
C LYS A 43 -17.16 0.08 -11.67
N ARG A 44 -18.41 0.37 -11.30
CA ARG A 44 -18.73 1.16 -10.09
C ARG A 44 -18.23 0.49 -8.81
N GLU A 45 -18.41 -0.82 -8.69
CA GLU A 45 -17.91 -1.56 -7.52
C GLU A 45 -16.39 -1.61 -7.47
N MET A 46 -15.72 -1.78 -8.61
CA MET A 46 -14.26 -1.70 -8.70
C MET A 46 -13.74 -0.32 -8.27
N ASP A 47 -14.35 0.76 -8.76
CA ASP A 47 -13.97 2.13 -8.39
C ASP A 47 -14.16 2.38 -6.89
N ARG A 48 -15.27 1.92 -6.32
CA ARG A 48 -15.53 1.99 -4.87
C ARG A 48 -14.53 1.19 -4.05
N ARG A 49 -14.10 0.02 -4.54
CA ARG A 49 -13.06 -0.77 -3.86
C ARG A 49 -11.73 -0.03 -3.88
N LYS A 50 -11.32 0.49 -5.04
CA LYS A 50 -10.07 1.23 -5.20
C LYS A 50 -10.03 2.50 -4.34
N ALA A 51 -11.13 3.25 -4.27
CA ALA A 51 -11.22 4.42 -3.40
C ALA A 51 -11.06 4.07 -1.92
N ARG A 52 -11.76 3.02 -1.45
CA ARG A 52 -11.63 2.55 -0.05
C ARG A 52 -10.24 2.03 0.27
N GLU A 53 -9.59 1.35 -0.67
CA GLU A 53 -8.20 0.89 -0.52
C GLU A 53 -7.25 2.09 -0.33
N GLN A 54 -7.41 3.13 -1.14
CA GLN A 54 -6.63 4.36 -0.99
C GLN A 54 -6.88 5.08 0.34
N GLU A 55 -8.14 5.14 0.80
CA GLU A 55 -8.49 5.70 2.11
C GLU A 55 -7.86 4.90 3.25
N LEU A 56 -7.94 3.56 3.20
CA LEU A 56 -7.33 2.67 4.19
C LEU A 56 -5.80 2.83 4.23
N GLU A 57 -5.15 2.88 3.08
CA GLU A 57 -3.71 3.12 3.00
C GLU A 57 -3.32 4.48 3.61
N GLN A 58 -4.12 5.52 3.37
CA GLN A 58 -3.89 6.84 3.94
C GLN A 58 -4.05 6.84 5.46
N ALA A 59 -5.12 6.23 5.98
CA ALA A 59 -5.34 6.08 7.41
C ALA A 59 -4.19 5.29 8.08
N LEU A 60 -3.71 4.22 7.44
CA LEU A 60 -2.55 3.46 7.92
C LEU A 60 -1.27 4.29 7.95
N ARG A 61 -1.05 5.19 6.98
CA ARG A 61 0.07 6.13 7.00
C ARG A 61 -0.03 7.11 8.16
N GLU A 62 -1.21 7.67 8.43
CA GLU A 62 -1.42 8.64 9.51
C GLU A 62 -1.21 8.02 10.89
N VAL A 63 -1.67 6.79 11.12
CA VAL A 63 -1.40 6.05 12.37
C VAL A 63 0.09 5.81 12.59
N LYS A 64 0.84 5.47 11.53
CA LYS A 64 2.31 5.31 11.62
C LYS A 64 3.03 6.61 12.01
N VAL A 65 2.51 7.77 11.61
CA VAL A 65 3.08 9.07 11.99
C VAL A 65 2.75 9.41 13.44
N LEU A 66 1.57 9.05 13.94
CA LEU A 66 1.17 9.27 15.34
C LEU A 66 1.87 8.35 16.35
N GLN A 67 2.53 7.27 15.90
CA GLN A 67 3.48 6.50 16.71
C GLN A 67 4.80 7.24 16.99
N GLY A 68 4.98 8.48 16.50
CA GLY A 68 6.24 9.23 16.56
C GLY A 68 6.58 9.91 17.90
N LEU A 69 5.68 9.92 18.89
CA LEU A 69 6.00 10.44 20.21
C LEU A 69 6.64 9.35 21.07
N LEU A 70 7.96 9.22 20.95
CA LEU A 70 8.73 8.31 21.79
C LEU A 70 8.84 8.88 23.22
N PRO A 71 8.28 8.22 24.25
CA PRO A 71 8.41 8.66 25.63
C PRO A 71 9.87 8.52 26.07
N ILE A 72 10.58 9.65 26.14
CA ILE A 72 11.95 9.71 26.64
C ILE A 72 11.98 10.13 28.11
N CYS A 73 12.87 9.53 28.89
CA CYS A 73 13.13 10.00 30.25
C CYS A 73 13.84 11.37 30.19
N SER A 74 13.27 12.40 30.80
CA SER A 74 13.85 13.75 30.78
C SER A 74 15.28 13.80 31.36
N HIS A 75 15.61 12.88 32.27
CA HIS A 75 16.91 12.81 32.95
C HIS A 75 17.93 11.94 32.20
N CYS A 76 17.64 10.65 31.98
CA CYS A 76 18.61 9.69 31.42
C CYS A 76 18.43 9.39 29.93
N LYS A 77 17.45 10.01 29.26
CA LYS A 77 17.16 9.87 27.82
C LYS A 77 16.83 8.46 27.32
N LYS A 78 16.64 7.48 28.22
CA LYS A 78 16.10 6.16 27.88
C LYS A 78 14.70 6.30 27.25
N ILE A 79 14.37 5.38 26.36
CA ILE A 79 13.06 5.28 25.72
C ILE A 79 12.24 4.22 26.44
N ARG A 80 10.97 4.52 26.69
CA ARG A 80 10.01 3.53 27.20
C ARG A 80 9.37 2.79 26.01
N ASN A 81 9.55 1.47 25.97
CA ASN A 81 9.03 0.61 24.91
C ASN A 81 7.54 0.27 25.10
N ASP A 82 6.98 -0.50 24.17
CA ASP A 82 5.57 -0.93 24.17
C ASP A 82 5.21 -1.86 25.34
N GLN A 83 6.22 -2.48 25.97
CA GLN A 83 6.09 -3.31 27.17
C GLN A 83 6.25 -2.48 28.46
N ASN A 84 6.26 -1.15 28.34
CA ASN A 84 6.42 -0.19 29.44
C ASN A 84 7.78 -0.29 30.17
N GLN A 85 8.80 -0.86 29.53
CA GLN A 85 10.16 -1.00 30.04
C GLN A 85 11.08 0.10 29.50
N TRP A 86 12.05 0.53 30.31
CA TRP A 86 13.01 1.57 29.95
C TRP A 86 14.29 0.95 29.37
N GLN A 87 14.62 1.30 28.13
CA GLN A 87 15.81 0.81 27.43
C GLN A 87 16.60 1.94 26.74
N PRO A 88 17.87 1.72 26.39
CA PRO A 88 18.63 2.65 25.56
C PRO A 88 17.95 2.91 24.21
N VAL A 89 18.18 4.11 23.66
CA VAL A 89 17.56 4.53 22.39
C VAL A 89 18.02 3.64 21.23
N GLU A 90 19.28 3.23 21.25
CA GLU A 90 19.90 2.38 20.24
C GLU A 90 19.20 1.01 20.18
N SER A 91 18.91 0.42 21.34
CA SER A 91 18.16 -0.84 21.45
C SER A 91 16.75 -0.70 20.88
N TYR A 92 16.08 0.43 21.15
CA TYR A 92 14.74 0.68 20.64
C TYR A 92 14.74 0.85 19.11
N ILE A 93 15.63 1.69 18.57
CA ILE A 93 15.70 1.96 17.13
C ILE A 93 16.10 0.71 16.35
N LYS A 94 17.05 -0.10 16.85
CA LYS A 94 17.45 -1.35 16.20
C LYS A 94 16.31 -2.38 16.13
N ALA A 95 15.42 -2.39 17.12
CA ALA A 95 14.26 -3.29 17.15
C ALA A 95 13.11 -2.82 16.24
N HIS A 96 13.00 -1.52 15.95
CA HIS A 96 11.86 -0.92 15.26
C HIS A 96 12.21 -0.29 13.89
N SER A 97 13.45 -0.48 13.41
CA SER A 97 13.91 0.04 12.12
C SER A 97 15.00 -0.84 11.51
N ALA A 98 15.36 -0.57 10.26
CA ALA A 98 16.48 -1.22 9.58
C ALA A 98 17.86 -0.59 9.92
N ALA A 99 17.94 0.27 10.93
CA ALA A 99 19.19 0.96 11.29
C ALA A 99 20.10 0.08 12.16
N ASP A 100 21.39 0.11 11.84
CA ASP A 100 22.47 -0.45 12.66
C ASP A 100 23.40 0.68 13.15
N PHE A 101 23.99 0.47 14.31
CA PHE A 101 24.85 1.45 14.96
C PHE A 101 26.30 0.96 14.99
N SER A 102 27.21 1.83 14.53
CA SER A 102 28.65 1.70 14.75
C SER A 102 29.08 2.64 15.87
N HIS A 103 30.20 2.32 16.53
CA HIS A 103 30.76 3.16 17.58
C HIS A 103 31.89 4.02 16.99
N GLY A 104 31.84 5.32 17.26
CA GLY A 104 32.86 6.28 16.87
C GLY A 104 32.94 7.43 17.89
N ILE A 105 34.05 8.16 17.88
CA ILE A 105 34.25 9.36 18.71
C ILE A 105 34.27 10.57 17.78
N CYS A 106 33.43 11.57 18.03
CA CYS A 106 33.43 12.81 17.25
C CYS A 106 34.66 13.67 17.60
N PRO A 107 35.10 14.58 16.72
CA PRO A 107 36.25 15.44 16.97
C PRO A 107 36.16 16.25 18.28
N GLU A 108 34.97 16.72 18.65
CA GLU A 108 34.73 17.47 19.90
C GLU A 108 35.01 16.63 21.14
N CYS A 109 34.51 15.39 21.17
CA CYS A 109 34.74 14.46 22.28
C CYS A 109 36.19 13.97 22.30
N LEU A 110 36.81 13.81 21.13
CA LEU A 110 38.21 13.45 21.03
C LEU A 110 39.07 14.54 21.68
N ASP A 111 38.83 15.81 21.34
CA ASP A 111 39.57 16.93 21.88
C ASP A 111 39.35 17.06 23.41
N LYS A 112 38.08 17.02 23.84
CA LYS A 112 37.73 17.20 25.26
C LYS A 112 38.28 16.12 26.19
N HIS A 113 38.31 14.86 25.74
CA HIS A 113 38.64 13.72 26.61
C HIS A 113 40.02 13.15 26.39
N TYR A 114 40.66 13.44 25.25
CA TYR A 114 41.91 12.81 24.85
C TYR A 114 42.99 13.79 24.35
N SER A 115 42.73 15.10 24.27
CA SER A 115 43.81 16.07 24.05
C SER A 115 44.69 16.16 25.29
N LYS A 116 45.98 15.85 25.11
CA LYS A 116 47.05 16.08 26.08
C LYS A 116 47.56 17.51 25.98
#